data_AF-A0A915B2G4-F1
#
_entry.id   AF-A0A915B2G4-F1
#
_cell.length_a   1.000
_cell.length_b   1.000
_cell.length_c   1.000
_cell.angle_alpha   90.00
_cell.angle_beta   90.00
_cell.angle_gamma   90.00
#
_symmetry.space_group_name_H-M   'P 1'
#
loop_
_entity.id
_entity.type
_entity.pdbx_description
1 polymer ?
#
loop_
_entity_poly.entity_id
_entity_poly.type
_entity_poly.pdbx_seq_one_letter_code
_entity_poly.pdbx_strand_id
1 'polypeptide(L)'
;MHQRKRVLVFLVTFFSYALFHASRKTLSGVKASLMADWTHNNSMNEPYVYEAFIPTVAEAETFLGLLDALFMAAYAVSLFYWGWLGDRLNPRNVIVFGMVGSATALVSFGSLPKWLHFYSAPYYLLTYIIFGLLQACGWPNEVAIMVFLHFRSGNWFGGDNRGFVMGLWAACQPVGNIMGSLLIALVLPLGYEYTFAFNSSLMVLGALIVALTIEESPRRESYQQIDDNETPSEAVDMRTDGTPIGMLEALLLPNVIPYCLCNTCLKFVNYAFFFWLPFYLTGKYGWTERDANTLSIWYDIGGIIGSVAGGLISDRLGYRSPVIVTMLFASLAALFLYAGIGGAHILNALVMTVVGITVSGPYNLIVGTICVDLGTQPVLSSNAQAMATVSGIIDGTGSAGSAIGQFVVPVIENQFGWNCVFYLFIIMNSMALLCLTRRCYIDVTDLWKRGHPPEEIEREPLLSSNVAV
;
A
#
# COMPACT_ATOMS: atom_id res chain seq x y z
N MET A 1 6.34 -30.62 -7.67
CA MET A 1 7.02 -29.49 -8.39
C MET A 1 6.16 -28.22 -8.43
N HIS A 2 4.85 -28.31 -8.70
CA HIS A 2 3.97 -27.13 -8.81
C HIS A 2 3.78 -26.32 -7.51
N GLN A 3 3.63 -26.96 -6.34
CA GLN A 3 3.54 -26.23 -5.06
C GLN A 3 4.79 -25.40 -4.73
N ARG A 4 5.99 -25.91 -5.03
CA ARG A 4 7.25 -25.18 -4.81
C ARG A 4 7.32 -23.90 -5.66
N LYS A 5 6.89 -23.97 -6.93
CA LYS A 5 6.81 -22.78 -7.80
C LYS A 5 5.82 -21.74 -7.26
N ARG A 6 4.69 -22.17 -6.67
CA ARG A 6 3.69 -21.24 -6.09
C ARG A 6 4.24 -20.46 -4.90
N VAL A 7 4.86 -21.17 -3.95
CA VAL A 7 5.49 -20.54 -2.79
C VAL A 7 6.64 -19.63 -3.23
N LEU A 8 7.41 -20.03 -4.25
CA LEU A 8 8.46 -19.20 -4.80
C LEU A 8 7.90 -17.88 -5.36
N VAL A 9 6.88 -17.93 -6.21
CA VAL A 9 6.25 -16.72 -6.77
C VAL A 9 5.69 -15.84 -5.64
N PHE A 10 4.98 -16.41 -4.67
CA PHE A 10 4.49 -15.67 -3.50
C PHE A 10 5.62 -14.93 -2.78
N LEU A 11 6.73 -15.61 -2.48
CA LEU A 11 7.86 -15.01 -1.75
C LEU A 11 8.56 -13.95 -2.59
N VAL A 12 8.76 -14.19 -3.89
CA VAL A 12 9.43 -13.25 -4.78
C VAL A 12 8.61 -11.97 -4.91
N THR A 13 7.30 -12.06 -5.18
CA THR A 13 6.40 -10.89 -5.28
C THR A 13 6.25 -10.16 -3.95
N PHE A 14 6.28 -10.90 -2.84
CA PHE A 14 6.29 -10.33 -1.50
C PHE A 14 7.55 -9.50 -1.25
N PHE A 15 8.74 -10.06 -1.49
CA PHE A 15 10.00 -9.38 -1.22
C PHE A 15 10.34 -8.29 -2.24
N SER A 16 9.95 -8.45 -3.51
CA SER A 16 10.10 -7.38 -4.52
C SER A 16 9.31 -6.14 -4.12
N TYR A 17 8.06 -6.30 -3.66
CA TYR A 17 7.26 -5.17 -3.22
C TYR A 17 7.70 -4.62 -1.86
N ALA A 18 8.22 -5.46 -0.97
CA ALA A 18 8.89 -5.01 0.25
C ALA A 18 10.11 -4.12 -0.08
N LEU A 19 10.89 -4.44 -1.10
CA LEU A 19 12.02 -3.60 -1.54
C LEU A 19 11.56 -2.24 -2.08
N PHE A 20 10.46 -2.21 -2.87
CA PHE A 20 9.84 -0.95 -3.29
C PHE A 20 9.53 -0.05 -2.08
N HIS A 21 8.91 -0.59 -1.03
CA HIS A 21 8.61 0.17 0.19
C HIS A 21 9.86 0.55 1.00
N ALA A 22 10.83 -0.35 1.15
CA ALA A 22 12.10 -0.05 1.82
C ALA A 22 12.79 1.18 1.19
N SER A 23 12.79 1.26 -0.14
CA SER A 23 13.39 2.38 -0.86
C SER A 23 12.62 3.70 -0.68
N ARG A 24 11.28 3.67 -0.57
CA ARG A 24 10.46 4.86 -0.27
C ARG A 24 10.74 5.38 1.13
N LYS A 25 11.06 4.48 2.06
CA LYS A 25 11.36 4.83 3.45
C LYS A 25 12.65 5.65 3.58
N THR A 26 13.57 5.55 2.62
CA THR A 26 14.88 6.23 2.65
C THR A 26 14.77 7.71 2.98
N LEU A 27 13.98 8.50 2.23
CA LEU A 27 13.85 9.93 2.50
C LEU A 27 13.26 10.19 3.89
N SER A 28 12.21 9.47 4.27
CA SER A 28 11.52 9.66 5.56
C SER A 28 12.43 9.44 6.78
N GLY A 29 13.43 8.55 6.66
CA GLY A 29 14.33 8.21 7.75
C GLY A 29 15.58 9.08 7.85
N VAL A 30 15.86 9.93 6.86
CA VAL A 30 17.05 10.80 6.80
C VAL A 30 16.71 12.28 6.65
N LYS A 31 15.44 12.67 6.89
CA LYS A 31 14.97 14.05 6.72
C LYS A 31 15.79 15.05 7.54
N ALA A 32 16.12 14.76 8.80
CA ALA A 32 16.84 15.71 9.63
C ALA A 32 18.30 15.85 9.19
N SER A 33 18.95 14.74 8.81
CA SER A 33 20.29 14.77 8.21
C SER A 33 20.34 15.55 6.89
N LEU A 34 19.36 15.35 6.01
CA LEU A 34 19.28 16.02 4.71
C LEU A 34 18.99 17.53 4.87
N MET A 35 18.10 17.90 5.79
CA MET A 35 17.85 19.30 6.14
C MET A 35 19.08 19.98 6.72
N ALA A 36 19.81 19.30 7.60
CA ALA A 36 21.04 19.82 8.18
C ALA A 36 22.09 20.09 7.08
N ASP A 37 22.16 19.24 6.06
CA ASP A 37 23.05 19.43 4.90
C ASP A 37 22.62 20.63 4.03
N TRP A 38 21.32 20.79 3.76
CA TRP A 38 20.80 21.88 2.95
C TRP A 38 20.91 23.26 3.60
N THR A 39 20.90 23.30 4.93
CA THR A 39 20.88 24.55 5.73
C THR A 39 22.24 24.94 6.31
N HIS A 40 23.23 24.05 6.30
CA HIS A 40 24.57 24.38 6.79
C HIS A 40 25.28 25.35 5.83
N ASN A 41 25.68 26.50 6.37
CA ASN A 41 26.64 27.38 5.74
C ASN A 41 28.03 26.95 6.23
N ASN A 42 28.71 26.05 5.49
CA ASN A 42 30.02 25.53 5.90
C ASN A 42 31.05 26.67 5.91
N SER A 43 31.21 27.30 7.07
CA SER A 43 32.13 28.42 7.31
C SER A 43 33.35 28.02 8.14
N MET A 44 33.54 26.74 8.45
CA MET A 44 34.75 26.27 9.13
C MET A 44 35.32 24.99 8.49
N ASN A 45 36.49 25.16 7.87
CA ASN A 45 37.50 24.15 7.49
C ASN A 45 37.38 23.34 6.19
N GLU A 46 36.45 23.63 5.28
CA GLU A 46 36.54 23.17 3.88
C GLU A 46 37.00 24.34 2.99
N PRO A 47 37.88 24.14 1.99
CA PRO A 47 38.42 25.21 1.14
C PRO A 47 37.38 25.85 0.19
N TYR A 48 36.13 25.40 0.26
CA TYR A 48 35.00 25.89 -0.53
C TYR A 48 33.87 26.32 0.41
N VAL A 49 33.62 27.63 0.50
CA VAL A 49 32.43 28.19 1.16
C VAL A 49 31.25 27.95 0.21
N TYR A 50 30.44 26.92 0.47
CA TYR A 50 29.16 26.75 -0.19
C TYR A 50 28.11 27.55 0.58
N GLU A 51 27.43 28.48 -0.09
CA GLU A 51 26.22 29.09 0.46
C GLU A 51 25.18 28.00 0.74
N ALA A 52 24.43 28.15 1.84
CA ALA A 52 23.34 27.24 2.17
C ALA A 52 22.35 27.15 1.00
N PHE A 53 22.03 25.92 0.56
CA PHE A 53 21.08 25.69 -0.53
C PHE A 53 19.68 26.20 -0.15
N ILE A 54 19.26 25.98 1.09
CA ILE A 54 18.03 26.52 1.65
C ILE A 54 18.38 27.33 2.91
N PRO A 55 18.01 28.63 2.98
CA PRO A 55 18.47 29.52 4.04
C PRO A 55 18.00 29.14 5.45
N THR A 56 16.81 28.53 5.59
CA THR A 56 16.21 28.25 6.89
C THR A 56 15.71 26.81 7.03
N VAL A 57 15.68 26.33 8.27
CA VAL A 57 15.14 25.00 8.62
C VAL A 57 13.66 24.89 8.24
N ALA A 58 12.86 25.93 8.50
CA ALA A 58 11.43 25.94 8.18
C ALA A 58 11.15 25.86 6.66
N GLU A 59 11.95 26.54 5.83
CA GLU A 59 11.86 26.42 4.38
C GLU A 59 12.28 25.02 3.91
N ALA A 60 13.27 24.40 4.55
CA ALA A 60 13.70 23.04 4.24
C ALA A 60 12.62 22.00 4.58
N GLU A 61 11.93 22.15 5.72
CA GLU A 61 10.77 21.32 6.10
C GLU A 61 9.62 21.45 5.09
N THR A 62 9.33 22.68 4.69
CA THR A 62 8.31 22.96 3.66
C THR A 62 8.70 22.32 2.32
N PHE A 63 9.98 22.40 1.94
CA PHE A 63 10.48 21.78 0.71
C PHE A 63 10.44 20.25 0.75
N LEU A 64 10.74 19.63 1.89
CA LEU A 64 10.55 18.19 2.09
C LEU A 64 9.08 17.78 1.96
N GLY A 65 8.16 18.56 2.53
CA GLY A 65 6.73 18.34 2.38
C GLY A 65 6.27 18.42 0.92
N LEU A 66 6.82 19.40 0.17
CA LEU A 66 6.58 19.51 -1.27
C LEU A 66 7.10 18.30 -2.05
N LEU A 67 8.30 17.79 -1.72
CA LEU A 67 8.86 16.59 -2.34
C LEU A 67 7.96 15.37 -2.10
N ASP A 68 7.55 15.10 -0.86
CA ASP A 68 6.66 13.99 -0.53
C ASP A 68 5.29 14.12 -1.23
N ALA A 69 4.74 15.33 -1.30
CA ALA A 69 3.47 15.59 -1.99
C ALA A 69 3.58 15.34 -3.50
N LEU A 70 4.65 15.82 -4.16
CA LEU A 70 4.87 15.62 -5.58
C LEU A 70 5.17 14.17 -5.93
N PHE A 71 5.93 13.47 -5.09
CA PHE A 71 6.12 12.03 -5.22
C PHE A 71 4.78 11.29 -5.18
N MET A 72 3.93 11.59 -4.19
CA MET A 72 2.63 10.93 -4.06
C MET A 72 1.66 11.30 -5.17
N ALA A 73 1.70 12.55 -5.68
CA ALA A 73 0.90 12.98 -6.81
C ALA A 73 1.32 12.27 -8.11
N ALA A 74 2.63 12.22 -8.38
CA ALA A 74 3.20 11.51 -9.52
C ALA A 74 2.87 10.01 -9.46
N TYR A 75 3.01 9.41 -8.26
CA TYR A 75 2.65 8.03 -8.00
C TYR A 75 1.15 7.77 -8.24
N ALA A 76 0.26 8.63 -7.75
CA ALA A 76 -1.18 8.52 -7.93
C ALA A 76 -1.59 8.55 -9.41
N VAL A 77 -1.10 9.52 -10.17
CA VAL A 77 -1.39 9.63 -11.62
C VAL A 77 -0.87 8.41 -12.37
N SER A 78 0.31 7.95 -12.00
CA SER A 78 0.97 6.81 -12.67
C SER A 78 0.31 5.48 -12.35
N LEU A 79 -0.32 5.30 -11.19
CA LEU A 79 -1.05 4.06 -10.87
C LEU A 79 -2.20 3.79 -11.82
N PHE A 80 -2.92 4.84 -12.24
CA PHE A 80 -3.95 4.70 -13.27
C PHE A 80 -3.31 4.21 -14.58
N TYR A 81 -2.24 4.87 -15.02
CA TYR A 81 -1.53 4.50 -16.26
C TYR A 81 -0.94 3.09 -16.21
N TRP A 82 -0.22 2.73 -15.14
CA TRP A 82 0.42 1.43 -14.97
C TRP A 82 -0.56 0.30 -14.69
N GLY A 83 -1.72 0.58 -14.09
CA GLY A 83 -2.81 -0.39 -14.01
C GLY A 83 -3.33 -0.75 -15.40
N TRP A 84 -3.69 0.26 -16.20
CA TRP A 84 -4.16 0.07 -17.58
C TRP A 84 -3.10 -0.56 -18.50
N LEU A 85 -1.84 -0.13 -18.38
CA LEU A 85 -0.74 -0.65 -19.19
C LEU A 85 -0.28 -2.03 -18.71
N GLY A 86 -0.33 -2.31 -17.41
CA GLY A 86 0.00 -3.60 -16.82
C GLY A 86 -0.93 -4.73 -17.27
N ASP A 87 -2.17 -4.40 -17.63
CA ASP A 87 -3.09 -5.35 -18.27
C ASP A 87 -2.70 -5.66 -19.74
N ARG A 88 -1.85 -4.84 -20.37
CA ARG A 88 -1.43 -4.96 -21.79
C ARG A 88 -0.01 -5.47 -21.97
N LEU A 89 0.87 -5.24 -21.01
CA LEU A 89 2.28 -5.67 -21.03
C LEU A 89 2.49 -6.94 -20.20
N ASN A 90 3.69 -7.52 -20.32
CA ASN A 90 4.12 -8.60 -19.43
C ASN A 90 4.44 -8.02 -18.04
N PRO A 91 3.71 -8.39 -16.98
CA PRO A 91 3.84 -7.77 -15.66
C PRO A 91 5.24 -7.95 -15.05
N ARG A 92 5.92 -9.07 -15.33
CA ARG A 92 7.32 -9.29 -14.92
C ARG A 92 8.23 -8.19 -15.46
N ASN A 93 8.15 -7.91 -16.76
CA ASN A 93 9.04 -6.95 -17.41
C ASN A 93 8.75 -5.52 -16.92
N VAL A 94 7.48 -5.21 -16.64
CA VAL A 94 7.08 -3.94 -16.04
C VAL A 94 7.67 -3.78 -14.64
N ILE A 95 7.58 -4.80 -13.78
CA ILE A 95 8.15 -4.77 -12.42
C ILE A 95 9.67 -4.59 -12.48
N VAL A 96 10.37 -5.37 -13.32
CA VAL A 96 11.84 -5.26 -13.46
C VAL A 96 12.26 -3.86 -13.92
N PHE A 97 11.57 -3.32 -14.94
CA PHE A 97 11.80 -1.95 -15.41
C PHE A 97 11.57 -0.93 -14.28
N GLY A 98 10.47 -1.09 -13.54
CA GLY A 98 10.15 -0.28 -12.38
C GLY A 98 11.23 -0.28 -11.32
N MET A 99 11.67 -1.46 -10.89
CA MET A 99 12.67 -1.62 -9.84
C MET A 99 14.00 -0.98 -10.24
N VAL A 100 14.50 -1.25 -11.44
CA VAL A 100 15.77 -0.67 -11.93
C VAL A 100 15.65 0.85 -12.14
N GLY A 101 14.53 1.30 -12.71
CA GLY A 101 14.26 2.71 -12.91
C GLY A 101 14.15 3.48 -11.58
N SER A 102 13.41 2.95 -10.62
CA SER A 102 13.28 3.51 -9.27
C SER A 102 14.62 3.54 -8.53
N ALA A 103 15.45 2.50 -8.66
CA ALA A 103 16.80 2.50 -8.09
C ALA A 103 17.67 3.63 -8.68
N THR A 104 17.64 3.79 -10.00
CA THR A 104 18.40 4.83 -10.70
C THR A 104 17.94 6.23 -10.29
N ALA A 105 16.62 6.45 -10.22
CA ALA A 105 16.04 7.72 -9.78
C ALA A 105 16.38 8.03 -8.32
N LEU A 106 16.42 7.02 -7.44
CA LEU A 106 16.72 7.20 -6.02
C LEU A 106 18.19 7.54 -5.76
N VAL A 107 19.14 6.88 -6.43
CA VAL A 107 20.57 7.27 -6.41
C VAL A 107 20.74 8.69 -6.94
N SER A 108 20.05 9.01 -8.03
CA SER A 108 20.08 10.34 -8.62
C SER A 108 19.56 11.40 -7.66
N PHE A 109 18.47 11.12 -6.94
CA PHE A 109 17.90 12.05 -5.97
C PHE A 109 18.80 12.27 -4.75
N GLY A 110 19.27 11.20 -4.10
CA GLY A 110 19.86 11.29 -2.76
C GLY A 110 21.39 11.20 -2.69
N SER A 111 22.03 10.46 -3.60
CA SER A 111 23.47 10.20 -3.54
C SER A 111 24.28 11.14 -4.44
N LEU A 112 23.84 11.36 -5.69
CA LEU A 112 24.58 12.18 -6.64
C LEU A 112 24.78 13.64 -6.20
N PRO A 113 23.77 14.36 -5.69
CA PRO A 113 23.93 15.75 -5.23
C PRO A 113 25.02 15.89 -4.17
N LYS A 114 25.10 14.92 -3.26
CA LYS A 114 26.08 14.91 -2.17
C LYS A 114 27.48 14.55 -2.66
N TRP A 115 27.62 13.54 -3.52
CA TRP A 115 28.93 13.12 -4.05
C TRP A 115 29.55 14.13 -5.03
N LEU A 116 28.71 14.84 -5.78
CA LEU A 116 29.14 15.81 -6.79
C LEU A 116 29.02 17.27 -6.32
N HIS A 117 28.58 17.49 -5.08
CA HIS A 117 28.42 18.80 -4.44
C HIS A 117 27.60 19.82 -5.26
N PHE A 118 26.45 19.38 -5.81
CA PHE A 118 25.51 20.28 -6.48
C PHE A 118 24.13 20.18 -5.83
N TYR A 119 23.53 21.34 -5.55
CA TYR A 119 22.23 21.42 -4.89
C TYR A 119 21.31 22.33 -5.71
N SER A 120 20.19 21.79 -6.18
CA SER A 120 19.27 22.51 -7.06
C SER A 120 17.83 22.05 -6.82
N ALA A 121 16.94 22.98 -6.50
CA ALA A 121 15.54 22.65 -6.22
C ALA A 121 14.84 21.96 -7.42
N PRO A 122 14.95 22.47 -8.67
CA PRO A 122 14.39 21.77 -9.83
C PRO A 122 14.92 20.34 -10.01
N TYR A 123 16.19 20.09 -9.67
CA TYR A 123 16.78 18.75 -9.77
C TYR A 123 16.16 17.78 -8.76
N TYR A 124 16.08 18.17 -7.48
CA TYR A 124 15.44 17.36 -6.44
C TYR A 124 13.97 17.10 -6.76
N LEU A 125 13.24 18.11 -7.23
CA LEU A 125 11.84 17.97 -7.62
C LEU A 125 11.68 16.99 -8.80
N LEU A 126 12.46 17.16 -9.87
CA LEU A 126 12.35 16.33 -11.07
C LEU A 126 12.72 14.87 -10.78
N THR A 127 13.85 14.63 -10.10
CA THR A 127 14.31 13.28 -9.80
C THR A 127 13.34 12.53 -8.88
N TYR A 128 12.76 13.21 -7.90
CA TYR A 128 11.80 12.59 -6.98
C TYR A 128 10.41 12.39 -7.62
N ILE A 129 9.98 13.26 -8.54
CA ILE A 129 8.81 13.02 -9.40
C ILE A 129 9.03 11.77 -10.25
N ILE A 130 10.18 11.65 -10.94
CA ILE A 130 10.52 10.48 -11.75
C ILE A 130 10.52 9.21 -10.89
N PHE A 131 11.07 9.29 -9.68
CA PHE A 131 11.01 8.18 -8.72
C PHE A 131 9.57 7.77 -8.41
N GLY A 132 8.66 8.72 -8.18
CA GLY A 132 7.22 8.46 -7.98
C GLY A 132 6.54 7.82 -9.18
N LEU A 133 6.80 8.32 -10.40
CA LEU A 133 6.23 7.77 -11.64
C LEU A 133 6.64 6.30 -11.85
N LEU A 134 7.91 5.97 -11.59
CA LEU A 134 8.45 4.62 -11.77
C LEU A 134 8.02 3.67 -10.64
N GLN A 135 7.95 4.16 -9.41
CA GLN A 135 7.51 3.39 -8.24
C GLN A 135 6.08 2.85 -8.37
N ALA A 136 5.20 3.58 -9.05
CA ALA A 136 3.79 3.24 -9.19
C ALA A 136 3.52 1.95 -9.97
N CYS A 137 4.48 1.48 -10.78
CA CYS A 137 4.27 0.28 -11.58
C CYS A 137 4.25 -1.01 -10.75
N GLY A 138 4.84 -1.03 -9.54
CA GLY A 138 4.95 -2.24 -8.73
C GLY A 138 3.60 -2.83 -8.35
N TRP A 139 2.76 -2.08 -7.63
CA TRP A 139 1.57 -2.63 -6.97
C TRP A 139 0.59 -3.32 -7.91
N PRO A 140 0.12 -2.68 -9.01
CA PRO A 140 -0.92 -3.28 -9.84
C PRO A 140 -0.43 -4.57 -10.53
N ASN A 141 0.85 -4.59 -10.91
CA ASN A 141 1.45 -5.73 -11.61
C ASN A 141 1.75 -6.89 -10.66
N GLU A 142 2.18 -6.61 -9.43
CA GLU A 142 2.40 -7.63 -8.40
C GLU A 142 1.08 -8.30 -7.97
N VAL A 143 0.02 -7.50 -7.78
CA VAL A 143 -1.33 -8.00 -7.50
C VAL A 143 -1.83 -8.85 -8.67
N ALA A 144 -1.63 -8.40 -9.92
CA ALA A 144 -2.03 -9.17 -11.09
C ALA A 144 -1.33 -10.53 -11.19
N ILE A 145 -0.02 -10.61 -10.87
CA ILE A 145 0.73 -11.88 -10.82
C ILE A 145 0.15 -12.80 -9.74
N MET A 146 -0.12 -12.26 -8.54
CA MET A 146 -0.69 -13.03 -7.44
C MET A 146 -2.06 -13.62 -7.76
N VAL A 147 -2.92 -12.83 -8.39
CA VAL A 147 -4.27 -13.26 -8.79
C VAL A 147 -4.20 -14.27 -9.94
N PHE A 148 -3.33 -14.06 -10.92
CA PHE A 148 -3.10 -15.01 -12.00
C PHE A 148 -2.60 -16.36 -11.48
N LEU A 149 -1.66 -16.35 -10.53
CA LEU A 149 -1.16 -17.55 -9.87
C LEU A 149 -2.29 -18.33 -9.17
N HIS A 150 -3.19 -17.61 -8.51
CA HIS A 150 -4.36 -18.16 -7.84
C HIS A 150 -5.31 -18.89 -8.79
N PHE A 151 -5.68 -18.25 -9.90
CA PHE A 151 -6.59 -18.83 -10.90
C PHE A 151 -5.95 -20.02 -11.65
N ARG A 152 -4.71 -19.86 -12.14
CA ARG A 152 -4.00 -20.94 -12.87
C ARG A 152 -3.81 -22.21 -12.04
N SER A 153 -3.79 -22.07 -10.72
CA SER A 153 -3.54 -23.17 -9.79
C SER A 153 -4.81 -23.84 -9.27
N GLY A 154 -5.98 -23.54 -9.83
CA GLY A 154 -7.26 -24.11 -9.40
C GLY A 154 -7.70 -23.58 -8.04
N ASN A 155 -7.76 -22.25 -7.88
CA ASN A 155 -8.16 -21.60 -6.62
C ASN A 155 -7.19 -21.91 -5.47
N TRP A 156 -5.88 -21.63 -5.64
CA TRP A 156 -4.83 -21.99 -4.67
C TRP A 156 -5.06 -21.48 -3.24
N PHE A 157 -5.80 -20.38 -3.09
CA PHE A 157 -6.12 -19.82 -1.77
C PHE A 157 -7.26 -20.57 -1.06
N GLY A 158 -7.99 -21.43 -1.78
CA GLY A 158 -9.30 -21.91 -1.35
C GLY A 158 -10.31 -20.75 -1.28
N GLY A 159 -11.60 -21.04 -1.45
CA GLY A 159 -12.64 -20.02 -1.25
C GLY A 159 -12.59 -19.41 0.17
N ASP A 160 -12.20 -20.23 1.15
CA ASP A 160 -12.35 -19.92 2.58
C ASP A 160 -11.13 -19.25 3.24
N ASN A 161 -9.94 -19.21 2.60
CA ASN A 161 -8.71 -18.66 3.22
C ASN A 161 -8.06 -17.52 2.42
N ARG A 162 -8.79 -16.98 1.45
CA ARG A 162 -8.29 -15.93 0.55
C ARG A 162 -7.92 -14.65 1.27
N GLY A 163 -8.68 -14.24 2.28
CA GLY A 163 -8.40 -13.04 3.06
C GLY A 163 -7.15 -13.18 3.92
N PHE A 164 -6.89 -14.35 4.48
CA PHE A 164 -5.67 -14.66 5.21
C PHE A 164 -4.45 -14.62 4.29
N VAL A 165 -4.50 -15.27 3.12
CA VAL A 165 -3.34 -15.31 2.21
C VAL A 165 -3.04 -13.92 1.65
N MET A 166 -4.06 -13.17 1.22
CA MET A 166 -3.86 -11.81 0.73
C MET A 166 -3.51 -10.82 1.85
N GLY A 167 -4.03 -11.00 3.06
CA GLY A 167 -3.60 -10.23 4.24
C GLY A 167 -2.13 -10.49 4.60
N LEU A 168 -1.70 -11.74 4.54
CA LEU A 168 -0.30 -12.11 4.70
C LEU A 168 0.57 -11.55 3.59
N TRP A 169 0.12 -11.61 2.34
CA TRP A 169 0.88 -11.07 1.22
C TRP A 169 0.98 -9.54 1.27
N ALA A 170 -0.12 -8.84 1.58
CA ALA A 170 -0.15 -7.38 1.71
C ALA A 170 0.72 -6.85 2.86
N ALA A 171 1.07 -7.70 3.83
CA ALA A 171 2.08 -7.39 4.84
C ALA A 171 3.48 -7.13 4.27
N CYS A 172 3.71 -7.36 2.97
CA CYS A 172 4.93 -6.95 2.26
C CYS A 172 5.22 -5.45 2.41
N GLN A 173 4.18 -4.62 2.48
CA GLN A 173 4.31 -3.16 2.63
C GLN A 173 4.95 -2.79 3.98
N PRO A 174 4.34 -3.12 5.14
CA PRO A 174 4.95 -2.84 6.43
C PRO A 174 6.28 -3.58 6.62
N VAL A 175 6.45 -4.81 6.11
CA VAL A 175 7.75 -5.49 6.16
C VAL A 175 8.83 -4.70 5.40
N GLY A 176 8.50 -4.15 4.23
CA GLY A 176 9.38 -3.25 3.50
C GLY A 176 9.74 -1.99 4.28
N ASN A 177 8.76 -1.38 4.95
CA ASN A 177 8.99 -0.20 5.80
C ASN A 177 9.94 -0.50 6.96
N ILE A 178 9.78 -1.67 7.59
CA ILE A 178 10.66 -2.14 8.67
C ILE A 178 12.08 -2.36 8.14
N MET A 179 12.21 -3.06 7.01
CA MET A 179 13.50 -3.27 6.34
C MET A 179 14.18 -1.93 6.04
N GLY A 180 13.46 -0.99 5.42
CA GLY A 180 14.00 0.34 5.11
C GLY A 180 14.45 1.10 6.37
N SER A 181 13.63 1.11 7.42
CA SER A 181 13.95 1.81 8.67
C SER A 181 15.18 1.24 9.37
N LEU A 182 15.31 -0.11 9.41
CA LEU A 182 16.47 -0.78 9.96
C LEU A 182 17.74 -0.52 9.13
N LEU A 183 17.62 -0.57 7.80
CA LEU A 183 18.73 -0.27 6.90
C LEU A 183 19.24 1.15 7.08
N ILE A 184 18.34 2.13 7.18
CA ILE A 184 18.71 3.53 7.47
C ILE A 184 19.42 3.60 8.82
N ALA A 185 18.85 3.04 9.88
CA ALA A 185 19.45 3.05 11.23
C ALA A 185 20.88 2.47 11.28
N LEU A 186 21.16 1.46 10.44
CA LEU A 186 22.47 0.81 10.32
C LEU A 186 23.46 1.61 9.49
N VAL A 187 23.03 2.18 8.35
CA VAL A 187 23.90 2.81 7.35
C VAL A 187 24.10 4.31 7.61
N LEU A 188 23.16 4.98 8.29
CA LEU A 188 23.20 6.42 8.56
C LEU A 188 24.52 6.94 9.18
N PRO A 189 25.23 6.21 10.08
CA PRO A 189 26.53 6.66 10.59
C PRO A 189 27.62 6.82 9.53
N LEU A 190 27.48 6.17 8.38
CA LEU A 190 28.41 6.29 7.26
C LEU A 190 28.12 7.52 6.39
N GLY A 191 26.92 8.11 6.51
CA GLY A 191 26.42 9.19 5.66
C GLY A 191 25.02 8.88 5.12
N TYR A 192 24.18 9.90 5.00
CA TYR A 192 22.80 9.70 4.51
C TYR A 192 22.77 9.29 3.04
N GLU A 193 23.73 9.74 2.23
CA GLU A 193 23.86 9.46 0.81
C GLU A 193 24.05 7.96 0.53
N TYR A 194 24.69 7.24 1.45
CA TYR A 194 24.86 5.80 1.36
C TYR A 194 23.58 5.03 1.64
N THR A 195 22.63 5.60 2.41
CA THR A 195 21.32 4.97 2.63
C THR A 195 20.53 4.87 1.31
N PHE A 196 20.63 5.90 0.45
CA PHE A 196 20.04 5.92 -0.89
C PHE A 196 20.72 4.93 -1.83
N ALA A 197 22.06 4.91 -1.86
CA ALA A 197 22.83 3.99 -2.70
C ALA A 197 22.60 2.51 -2.31
N PHE A 198 22.56 2.21 -1.02
CA PHE A 198 22.39 0.85 -0.52
C PHE A 198 20.97 0.32 -0.81
N ASN A 199 19.92 1.08 -0.52
CA ASN A 199 18.54 0.69 -0.87
C ASN A 199 18.37 0.49 -2.38
N SER A 200 18.98 1.34 -3.19
CA SER A 200 18.95 1.21 -4.65
C SER A 200 19.65 -0.06 -5.13
N SER A 201 20.77 -0.43 -4.51
CA SER A 201 21.49 -1.68 -4.81
C SER A 201 20.64 -2.92 -4.50
N LEU A 202 19.95 -2.93 -3.35
CA LEU A 202 19.02 -4.00 -3.00
C LEU A 202 17.84 -4.09 -3.98
N MET A 203 17.34 -2.95 -4.45
CA MET A 203 16.27 -2.92 -5.46
C MET A 203 16.72 -3.55 -6.79
N VAL A 204 17.93 -3.24 -7.26
CA VAL A 204 18.48 -3.84 -8.49
C VAL A 204 18.69 -5.34 -8.32
N LEU A 205 19.17 -5.78 -7.15
CA LEU A 205 19.27 -7.21 -6.83
C LEU A 205 17.90 -7.89 -6.83
N GLY A 206 16.89 -7.25 -6.24
CA GLY A 206 15.51 -7.72 -6.28
C GLY A 206 14.97 -7.82 -7.70
N ALA A 207 15.27 -6.85 -8.56
CA ALA A 207 14.90 -6.86 -9.98
C ALA A 207 15.53 -8.06 -10.71
N LEU A 208 16.80 -8.38 -10.43
CA LEU A 208 17.47 -9.56 -10.98
C LEU A 208 16.79 -10.85 -10.52
N ILE A 209 16.44 -10.96 -9.23
CA ILE A 209 15.72 -12.13 -8.70
C ILE A 209 14.37 -12.27 -9.39
N VAL A 210 13.58 -11.20 -9.51
CA VAL A 210 12.29 -11.20 -10.22
C VAL A 210 12.47 -11.64 -11.67
N ALA A 211 13.46 -11.09 -12.37
CA ALA A 211 13.76 -11.44 -13.75
C ALA A 211 14.11 -12.93 -13.91
N LEU A 212 14.89 -13.51 -13.00
CA LEU A 212 15.33 -14.91 -13.11
C LEU A 212 14.28 -15.92 -12.64
N THR A 213 13.41 -15.56 -11.70
CA THR A 213 12.50 -16.50 -11.01
C THR A 213 11.07 -16.47 -11.52
N ILE A 214 10.54 -15.30 -11.89
CA ILE A 214 9.18 -15.19 -12.41
C ILE A 214 9.24 -15.58 -13.88
N GLU A 215 8.53 -16.64 -14.26
CA GLU A 215 8.41 -17.05 -15.66
C GLU A 215 7.59 -16.00 -16.42
N GLU A 216 8.02 -15.68 -17.65
CA GLU A 216 7.18 -14.90 -18.54
C GLU A 216 5.90 -15.69 -18.80
N SER A 217 4.76 -15.19 -18.33
CA SER A 217 3.48 -15.78 -18.67
C SER A 217 3.18 -15.43 -20.13
N PRO A 218 3.11 -16.40 -21.07
CA PRO A 218 2.54 -16.14 -22.38
C PRO A 218 1.04 -15.94 -22.17
N ARG A 219 0.64 -14.71 -21.85
CA ARG A 219 -0.74 -14.28 -21.57
C ARG A 219 -1.70 -14.61 -22.73
N ARG A 220 -1.19 -15.05 -23.89
CA ARG A 220 -1.93 -15.39 -25.12
C ARG A 220 -2.01 -16.88 -25.47
N GLU A 221 -1.09 -17.75 -25.02
CA GLU A 221 -1.03 -19.14 -25.52
C GLU A 221 -1.49 -20.19 -24.49
N SER A 222 -1.45 -19.88 -23.20
CA SER A 222 -1.67 -20.92 -22.18
C SER A 222 -3.12 -21.22 -21.79
N TYR A 223 -4.11 -20.63 -22.46
CA TYR A 223 -5.53 -20.94 -22.22
C TYR A 223 -6.13 -21.90 -23.25
N GLN A 224 -5.49 -22.11 -24.40
CA GLN A 224 -6.00 -23.01 -25.45
C GLN A 224 -5.75 -24.51 -25.16
N GLN A 225 -4.92 -24.88 -24.18
CA GLN A 225 -4.53 -26.29 -23.98
C GLN A 225 -5.22 -27.02 -22.82
N ILE A 226 -6.25 -26.44 -22.19
CA ILE A 226 -6.96 -27.14 -21.09
C ILE A 226 -8.21 -27.89 -21.61
N ASP A 227 -8.66 -27.67 -22.85
CA ASP A 227 -10.01 -28.10 -23.27
C ASP A 227 -10.08 -29.27 -24.27
N ASP A 228 -8.98 -30.02 -24.50
CA ASP A 228 -9.01 -31.11 -25.48
C ASP A 228 -9.26 -32.51 -24.88
N ASN A 229 -9.36 -32.70 -23.55
CA ASN A 229 -9.39 -34.05 -22.99
C ASN A 229 -10.26 -34.35 -21.76
N GLU A 230 -11.13 -33.46 -21.29
CA GLU A 230 -12.09 -33.83 -20.23
C GLU A 230 -13.54 -33.45 -20.59
N THR A 231 -14.43 -34.42 -20.41
CA THR A 231 -15.85 -34.39 -20.76
C THR A 231 -16.62 -33.19 -20.17
N PRO A 232 -17.62 -32.65 -20.90
CA PRO A 232 -18.30 -31.42 -20.51
C PRO A 232 -19.32 -31.68 -19.39
N SER A 233 -18.97 -31.30 -18.16
CA SER A 233 -19.94 -31.15 -17.08
C SER A 233 -19.57 -29.92 -16.24
N GLU A 234 -20.35 -28.86 -16.44
CA GLU A 234 -20.53 -27.70 -15.54
C GLU A 234 -19.28 -26.92 -15.11
N ALA A 235 -18.28 -26.80 -15.98
CA ALA A 235 -17.32 -25.71 -15.88
C ALA A 235 -17.96 -24.42 -16.43
N VAL A 236 -18.03 -23.37 -15.59
CA VAL A 236 -18.44 -22.02 -16.02
C VAL A 236 -17.53 -21.59 -17.18
N ASP A 237 -18.12 -21.50 -18.37
CA ASP A 237 -17.49 -21.13 -19.65
C ASP A 237 -16.92 -19.70 -19.55
N MET A 238 -15.68 -19.59 -19.06
CA MET A 238 -14.97 -18.32 -18.88
C MET A 238 -14.34 -17.93 -20.23
N ARG A 239 -15.18 -17.57 -21.21
CA ARG A 239 -14.74 -17.06 -22.52
C ARG A 239 -13.98 -15.74 -22.32
N THR A 240 -12.65 -15.78 -22.45
CA THR A 240 -11.76 -14.60 -22.35
C THR A 240 -11.62 -13.85 -23.68
N ASP A 241 -12.75 -13.51 -24.31
CA ASP A 241 -12.80 -12.57 -25.45
C ASP A 241 -13.01 -11.11 -24.99
N GLY A 242 -12.88 -10.84 -23.69
CA GLY A 242 -13.07 -9.52 -23.11
C GLY A 242 -11.91 -8.56 -23.39
N THR A 243 -12.19 -7.44 -24.03
CA THR A 243 -11.28 -6.30 -24.10
C THR A 243 -10.98 -5.77 -22.69
N PRO A 244 -9.75 -5.31 -22.37
CA PRO A 244 -9.47 -4.74 -21.05
C PRO A 244 -10.45 -3.60 -20.74
N ILE A 245 -11.11 -3.64 -19.59
CA ILE A 245 -12.12 -2.65 -19.20
C ILE A 245 -11.51 -1.24 -19.13
N GLY A 246 -12.34 -0.24 -19.44
CA GLY A 246 -11.97 1.16 -19.27
C GLY A 246 -11.91 1.56 -17.79
N MET A 247 -11.16 2.62 -17.46
CA MET A 247 -11.08 3.10 -16.07
C MET A 247 -12.43 3.56 -15.50
N LEU A 248 -13.26 4.21 -16.34
CA LEU A 248 -14.59 4.67 -15.92
C LEU A 248 -15.53 3.49 -15.64
N GLU A 249 -15.46 2.45 -16.47
CA GLU A 249 -16.22 1.22 -16.29
C GLU A 249 -15.81 0.51 -14.99
N ALA A 250 -14.50 0.41 -14.74
CA ALA A 250 -13.95 -0.13 -13.51
C ALA A 250 -14.35 0.67 -12.25
N LEU A 251 -14.47 2.00 -12.35
CA LEU A 251 -14.91 2.84 -11.24
C LEU A 251 -16.40 2.65 -10.91
N LEU A 252 -17.22 2.38 -11.92
CA LEU A 252 -18.67 2.19 -11.78
C LEU A 252 -19.06 0.78 -11.32
N LEU A 253 -18.08 -0.10 -11.11
CA LEU A 253 -18.30 -1.42 -10.55
C LEU A 253 -18.91 -1.35 -9.13
N PRO A 254 -19.77 -2.32 -8.77
CA PRO A 254 -20.47 -2.29 -7.50
C PRO A 254 -19.51 -2.33 -6.31
N ASN A 255 -19.74 -1.45 -5.34
CA ASN A 255 -18.92 -1.26 -4.13
C ASN A 255 -17.51 -0.67 -4.35
N VAL A 256 -17.04 -0.43 -5.57
CA VAL A 256 -15.70 0.16 -5.79
C VAL A 256 -15.62 1.57 -5.21
N ILE A 257 -16.59 2.45 -5.50
CA ILE A 257 -16.57 3.85 -5.03
C ILE A 257 -16.47 3.98 -3.49
N PRO A 258 -17.32 3.31 -2.67
CA PRO A 258 -17.19 3.34 -1.21
C PRO A 258 -15.81 2.94 -0.70
N TYR A 259 -15.21 1.88 -1.25
CA TYR A 259 -13.88 1.44 -0.85
C TYR A 259 -12.78 2.37 -1.35
N CYS A 260 -12.91 2.98 -2.54
CA CYS A 260 -11.99 4.01 -3.01
C CYS A 260 -11.98 5.24 -2.09
N LEU A 261 -13.15 5.75 -1.70
CA LEU A 261 -13.27 6.89 -0.79
C LEU A 261 -12.74 6.57 0.62
N CYS A 262 -13.05 5.37 1.13
CA CYS A 262 -12.49 4.87 2.38
C CYS A 262 -10.95 4.80 2.31
N ASN A 263 -10.41 4.24 1.21
CA ASN A 263 -8.97 4.12 1.00
C ASN A 263 -8.29 5.48 0.85
N THR A 264 -8.92 6.48 0.22
CA THR A 264 -8.42 7.86 0.16
C THR A 264 -8.18 8.41 1.56
N CYS A 265 -9.14 8.24 2.46
CA CYS A 265 -9.04 8.75 3.83
C CYS A 265 -8.05 7.94 4.68
N LEU A 266 -8.06 6.61 4.56
CA LEU A 266 -7.15 5.74 5.30
C LEU A 266 -5.71 5.90 4.84
N LYS A 267 -5.46 5.95 3.53
CA LYS A 267 -4.11 6.11 2.99
C LYS A 267 -3.53 7.48 3.31
N PHE A 268 -4.35 8.53 3.36
CA PHE A 268 -3.94 9.84 3.90
C PHE A 268 -3.28 9.69 5.27
N VAL A 269 -3.96 9.04 6.22
CA VAL A 269 -3.46 8.90 7.60
C VAL A 269 -2.28 7.94 7.65
N ASN A 270 -2.40 6.77 7.02
CA ASN A 270 -1.33 5.76 7.01
C ASN A 270 -0.03 6.30 6.42
N TYR A 271 -0.11 7.09 5.33
CA TYR A 271 1.07 7.65 4.70
C TYR A 271 1.61 8.88 5.43
N ALA A 272 0.77 9.60 6.19
CA ALA A 272 1.26 10.62 7.11
C ALA A 272 2.15 9.99 8.19
N PHE A 273 1.75 8.86 8.79
CA PHE A 273 2.63 8.09 9.68
C PHE A 273 3.87 7.58 8.95
N PHE A 274 3.73 7.03 7.74
CA PHE A 274 4.86 6.54 6.97
C PHE A 274 5.96 7.61 6.72
N PHE A 275 5.58 8.81 6.27
CA PHE A 275 6.53 9.86 5.88
C PHE A 275 6.98 10.75 7.04
N TRP A 276 6.17 10.93 8.08
CA TRP A 276 6.41 11.93 9.13
C TRP A 276 6.65 11.35 10.51
N LEU A 277 6.35 10.07 10.76
CA LEU A 277 6.50 9.51 12.11
C LEU A 277 7.94 9.62 12.65
N PRO A 278 9.01 9.23 11.92
CA PRO A 278 10.37 9.42 12.43
C PRO A 278 10.68 10.89 12.71
N PHE A 279 10.31 11.78 11.78
CA PHE A 279 10.52 13.22 11.90
C PHE A 279 9.77 13.85 13.10
N TYR A 280 8.54 13.42 13.35
CA TYR A 280 7.76 13.79 14.53
C TYR A 280 8.47 13.40 15.82
N LEU A 281 8.99 12.17 15.89
CA LEU A 281 9.66 11.64 17.07
C LEU A 281 10.99 12.37 17.34
N THR A 282 11.75 12.70 16.30
CA THR A 282 12.97 13.50 16.43
C THR A 282 12.66 14.93 16.87
N GLY A 283 11.67 15.58 16.24
CA GLY A 283 11.34 16.98 16.52
C GLY A 283 10.68 17.20 17.89
N LYS A 284 9.70 16.37 18.26
CA LYS A 284 8.93 16.54 19.51
C LYS A 284 9.67 16.06 20.76
N TYR A 285 10.38 14.94 20.68
CA TYR A 285 11.02 14.31 21.83
C TYR A 285 12.55 14.44 21.85
N GLY A 286 13.16 15.02 20.81
CA GLY A 286 14.61 15.18 20.71
C GLY A 286 15.37 13.85 20.57
N TRP A 287 14.68 12.78 20.14
CA TRP A 287 15.31 11.48 19.94
C TRP A 287 16.25 11.51 18.75
N THR A 288 17.26 10.64 18.75
CA THR A 288 18.15 10.50 17.60
C THR A 288 17.39 9.95 16.39
N GLU A 289 17.80 10.29 15.17
CA GLU A 289 17.19 9.73 13.94
C GLU A 289 17.22 8.20 13.97
N ARG A 290 18.28 7.59 14.51
CA ARG A 290 18.38 6.15 14.67
C ARG A 290 17.27 5.59 15.58
N ASP A 291 17.07 6.19 16.75
CA ASP A 291 16.06 5.73 17.71
C ASP A 291 14.65 5.95 17.19
N ALA A 292 14.39 7.09 16.55
CA ALA A 292 13.11 7.40 15.93
C ALA A 292 12.76 6.40 14.81
N ASN A 293 13.72 6.08 13.92
CA ASN A 293 13.53 5.06 12.89
C ASN A 293 13.29 3.68 13.52
N THR A 294 14.06 3.30 14.53
CA THR A 294 13.92 1.99 15.22
C THR A 294 12.57 1.87 15.93
N LEU A 295 12.07 2.94 16.55
CA LEU A 295 10.78 2.90 17.24
C LEU A 295 9.59 2.95 16.26
N SER A 296 9.73 3.64 15.13
CA SER A 296 8.65 3.75 14.13
C SER A 296 8.22 2.39 13.55
N ILE A 297 9.11 1.39 13.58
CA ILE A 297 8.86 0.00 13.19
C ILE A 297 7.66 -0.61 13.92
N TRP A 298 7.38 -0.20 15.16
CA TRP A 298 6.25 -0.73 15.93
C TRP A 298 4.88 -0.41 15.30
N TYR A 299 4.78 0.71 14.58
CA TYR A 299 3.59 1.02 13.78
C TYR A 299 3.39 -0.03 12.68
N ASP A 300 4.46 -0.37 11.95
CA ASP A 300 4.43 -1.35 10.87
C ASP A 300 4.20 -2.78 11.40
N ILE A 301 4.78 -3.15 12.56
CA ILE A 301 4.48 -4.41 13.25
C ILE A 301 2.98 -4.52 13.54
N GLY A 302 2.38 -3.44 14.05
CA GLY A 302 0.94 -3.37 14.24
C GLY A 302 0.17 -3.59 12.94
N GLY A 303 0.60 -2.96 11.84
CA GLY A 303 0.00 -3.15 10.52
C GLY A 303 0.05 -4.59 10.00
N ILE A 304 1.14 -5.31 10.23
CA ILE A 304 1.27 -6.74 9.91
C ILE A 304 0.24 -7.55 10.69
N ILE A 305 0.19 -7.36 12.02
CA ILE A 305 -0.74 -8.07 12.90
C ILE A 305 -2.19 -7.80 12.47
N GLY A 306 -2.53 -6.52 12.26
CA GLY A 306 -3.87 -6.11 11.85
C GLY A 306 -4.29 -6.69 10.50
N SER A 307 -3.39 -6.72 9.52
CA SER A 307 -3.69 -7.25 8.19
C SER A 307 -3.87 -8.77 8.21
N VAL A 308 -2.96 -9.51 8.85
CA VAL A 308 -3.04 -10.98 8.92
C VAL A 308 -4.24 -11.42 9.77
N ALA A 309 -4.40 -10.86 10.97
CA ALA A 309 -5.50 -11.20 11.86
C ALA A 309 -6.85 -10.79 11.27
N GLY A 310 -6.96 -9.59 10.71
CA GLY A 310 -8.20 -9.14 10.07
C GLY A 310 -8.55 -9.95 8.81
N GLY A 311 -7.53 -10.41 8.05
CA GLY A 311 -7.72 -11.32 6.93
C GLY A 311 -8.31 -12.66 7.37
N LEU A 312 -7.74 -13.26 8.41
CA LEU A 312 -8.22 -14.51 9.01
C LEU A 312 -9.61 -14.38 9.64
N ILE A 313 -9.86 -13.31 10.41
CA ILE A 313 -11.16 -13.09 11.07
C ILE A 313 -12.24 -12.86 10.01
N SER A 314 -11.95 -12.06 8.97
CA SER A 314 -12.93 -11.79 7.92
C SER A 314 -13.22 -13.01 7.04
N ASP A 315 -12.24 -13.91 6.85
CA ASP A 315 -12.46 -15.21 6.21
C ASP A 315 -13.44 -16.06 7.03
N ARG A 316 -13.21 -16.19 8.35
CA ARG A 316 -14.08 -16.96 9.24
C ARG A 316 -15.49 -16.39 9.35
N LEU A 317 -15.63 -15.06 9.29
CA LEU A 317 -16.93 -14.40 9.28
C LEU A 317 -17.63 -14.49 7.92
N GLY A 318 -16.89 -14.72 6.83
CA GLY A 318 -17.40 -14.66 5.46
C GLY A 318 -17.69 -13.24 4.95
N TYR A 319 -17.47 -12.20 5.77
CA TYR A 319 -17.69 -10.80 5.43
C TYR A 319 -16.49 -9.94 5.85
N ARG A 320 -16.12 -9.00 4.99
CA ARG A 320 -14.93 -8.15 5.16
C ARG A 320 -15.21 -6.83 5.87
N SER A 321 -16.31 -6.18 5.51
CA SER A 321 -16.59 -4.81 5.98
C SER A 321 -16.81 -4.68 7.49
N PRO A 322 -17.40 -5.65 8.23
CA PRO A 322 -17.56 -5.51 9.68
C PRO A 322 -16.21 -5.45 10.40
N VAL A 323 -15.24 -6.28 9.99
CA VAL A 323 -13.89 -6.30 10.56
C VAL A 323 -13.20 -4.95 10.35
N ILE A 324 -13.23 -4.42 9.12
CA ILE A 324 -12.64 -3.12 8.78
C ILE A 324 -13.28 -1.99 9.59
N VAL A 325 -14.60 -1.96 9.69
CA VAL A 325 -15.34 -0.93 10.46
C VAL A 325 -15.02 -0.99 11.95
N THR A 326 -14.91 -2.19 12.53
CA THR A 326 -14.49 -2.34 13.94
C THR A 326 -13.07 -1.82 14.17
N MET A 327 -12.13 -2.14 13.27
CA MET A 327 -10.75 -1.65 13.35
C MET A 327 -10.70 -0.12 13.21
N LEU A 328 -11.46 0.45 12.27
CA LEU A 328 -11.58 1.90 12.07
C LEU A 328 -12.16 2.61 13.29
N PHE A 329 -13.21 2.05 13.90
CA PHE A 329 -13.78 2.63 15.12
C PHE A 329 -12.77 2.62 16.27
N ALA A 330 -12.07 1.49 16.46
CA ALA A 330 -11.00 1.39 17.47
C ALA A 330 -9.85 2.38 17.19
N SER A 331 -9.58 2.70 15.92
CA SER A 331 -8.55 3.66 15.54
C SER A 331 -8.80 5.08 16.08
N LEU A 332 -10.07 5.49 16.24
CA LEU A 332 -10.41 6.82 16.75
C LEU A 332 -9.92 6.97 18.20
N ALA A 333 -10.14 5.96 19.03
CA ALA A 333 -9.65 5.92 20.40
C ALA A 333 -8.11 5.81 20.43
N ALA A 334 -7.52 4.95 19.60
CA ALA A 334 -6.07 4.78 19.55
C ALA A 334 -5.33 6.07 19.16
N LEU A 335 -5.82 6.80 18.15
CA LEU A 335 -5.26 8.08 17.72
C LEU A 335 -5.42 9.17 18.79
N PHE A 336 -6.57 9.22 19.46
CA PHE A 336 -6.78 10.16 20.56
C PHE A 336 -5.82 9.90 21.73
N LEU A 337 -5.62 8.63 22.10
CA LEU A 337 -4.64 8.24 23.12
C LEU A 337 -3.22 8.58 22.69
N TYR A 338 -2.87 8.37 21.42
CA TYR A 338 -1.54 8.67 20.89
C TYR A 338 -1.24 10.18 20.89
N ALA A 339 -2.24 11.03 20.63
CA ALA A 339 -2.07 12.49 20.69
C ALA A 339 -1.62 12.98 22.08
N GLY A 340 -2.11 12.32 23.15
CA GLY A 340 -1.79 12.64 24.53
C GLY A 340 -0.58 11.91 25.11
N ILE A 341 0.10 11.07 24.32
CA ILE A 341 1.15 10.20 24.85
C ILE A 341 2.48 10.94 25.06
N GLY A 342 3.15 10.63 26.17
CA GLY A 342 4.46 11.19 26.49
C GLY A 342 5.62 10.54 25.71
N GLY A 343 6.84 11.02 25.97
CA GLY A 343 8.07 10.53 25.36
C GLY A 343 8.64 9.24 25.97
N ALA A 344 7.83 8.41 26.63
CA ALA A 344 8.30 7.14 27.16
C ALA A 344 8.35 6.08 26.05
N HIS A 345 9.55 5.61 25.67
CA HIS A 345 9.76 4.74 24.51
C HIS A 345 8.83 3.52 24.46
N ILE A 346 8.72 2.77 25.58
CA ILE A 346 7.91 1.54 25.62
C ILE A 346 6.42 1.86 25.44
N LEU A 347 5.91 2.84 26.16
CA LEU A 347 4.51 3.24 26.08
C LEU A 347 4.16 3.78 24.68
N ASN A 348 5.07 4.57 24.10
CA ASN A 348 4.95 5.08 22.73
C ASN A 348 4.90 3.91 21.72
N ALA A 349 5.82 2.94 21.81
CA ALA A 349 5.83 1.74 20.97
C ALA A 349 4.55 0.90 21.08
N LEU A 350 4.04 0.68 22.30
CA LEU A 350 2.82 -0.10 22.53
C LEU A 350 1.60 0.57 21.88
N VAL A 351 1.41 1.88 22.10
CA VAL A 351 0.27 2.58 21.50
C VAL A 351 0.45 2.74 19.99
N MET A 352 1.66 2.99 19.49
CA MET A 352 1.93 2.97 18.04
C MET A 352 1.58 1.62 17.41
N THR A 353 1.84 0.50 18.09
CA THR A 353 1.44 -0.82 17.63
C THR A 353 -0.08 -0.93 17.53
N VAL A 354 -0.83 -0.43 18.52
CA VAL A 354 -2.30 -0.40 18.49
C VAL A 354 -2.82 0.49 17.35
N VAL A 355 -2.21 1.66 17.13
CA VAL A 355 -2.54 2.52 15.98
C VAL A 355 -2.22 1.81 14.67
N GLY A 356 -1.10 1.09 14.57
CA GLY A 356 -0.73 0.27 13.42
C GLY A 356 -1.77 -0.82 13.12
N ILE A 357 -2.20 -1.56 14.15
CA ILE A 357 -3.25 -2.58 14.02
C ILE A 357 -4.53 -1.95 13.47
N THR A 358 -4.94 -0.80 14.00
CA THR A 358 -6.25 -0.20 13.75
C THR A 358 -6.29 0.75 12.55
N VAL A 359 -5.16 1.22 12.03
CA VAL A 359 -5.05 2.12 10.86
C VAL A 359 -4.37 1.43 9.69
N SER A 360 -3.16 0.91 9.88
CA SER A 360 -2.40 0.25 8.82
C SER A 360 -3.01 -1.11 8.46
N GLY A 361 -3.53 -1.84 9.46
CA GLY A 361 -4.27 -3.09 9.26
C GLY A 361 -5.43 -3.00 8.26
N PRO A 362 -6.45 -2.14 8.49
CA PRO A 362 -7.56 -2.00 7.54
C PRO A 362 -7.13 -1.42 6.19
N TYR A 363 -6.12 -0.53 6.16
CA TYR A 363 -5.53 -0.06 4.90
C TYR A 363 -5.00 -1.24 4.07
N ASN A 364 -4.15 -2.10 4.66
CA ASN A 364 -3.56 -3.26 3.99
C ASN A 364 -4.62 -4.28 3.54
N LEU A 365 -5.69 -4.45 4.33
CA LEU A 365 -6.83 -5.30 3.95
C LEU A 365 -7.60 -4.75 2.73
N ILE A 366 -7.77 -3.43 2.64
CA ILE A 366 -8.46 -2.82 1.51
C ILE A 366 -7.62 -2.96 0.24
N VAL A 367 -6.35 -2.55 0.29
CA VAL A 367 -5.50 -2.60 -0.91
C VAL A 367 -5.16 -4.03 -1.33
N GLY A 368 -5.07 -4.96 -0.38
CA GLY A 368 -4.80 -6.38 -0.63
C GLY A 368 -6.09 -7.17 -0.89
N THR A 369 -6.77 -7.56 0.18
CA THR A 369 -7.91 -8.49 0.14
C THR A 369 -9.12 -7.94 -0.62
N ILE A 370 -9.59 -6.73 -0.27
CA ILE A 370 -10.78 -6.14 -0.92
C ILE A 370 -10.53 -5.84 -2.39
N CYS A 371 -9.33 -5.36 -2.73
CA CYS A 371 -8.95 -5.12 -4.12
C CYS A 371 -9.11 -6.39 -4.97
N VAL A 372 -8.66 -7.53 -4.44
CA VAL A 372 -8.85 -8.81 -5.11
C VAL A 372 -10.35 -9.14 -5.17
N ASP A 373 -11.13 -8.94 -4.09
CA ASP A 373 -12.58 -9.23 -4.03
C ASP A 373 -13.37 -8.45 -5.08
N LEU A 374 -13.04 -7.17 -5.26
CA LEU A 374 -13.66 -6.31 -6.26
C LEU A 374 -13.24 -6.67 -7.69
N GLY A 375 -11.97 -7.03 -7.91
CA GLY A 375 -11.48 -7.39 -9.24
C GLY A 375 -11.92 -8.78 -9.71
N THR A 376 -12.29 -9.69 -8.80
CA THR A 376 -12.75 -11.05 -9.15
C THR A 376 -14.25 -11.26 -8.99
N GLN A 377 -15.04 -10.17 -8.97
CA GLN A 377 -16.50 -10.27 -8.83
C GLN A 377 -17.15 -10.95 -10.06
N PRO A 378 -18.36 -11.54 -9.92
CA PRO A 378 -19.01 -12.27 -11.02
C PRO A 378 -19.23 -11.45 -12.29
N VAL A 379 -19.42 -10.12 -12.16
CA VAL A 379 -19.57 -9.19 -13.29
C VAL A 379 -18.30 -9.14 -14.17
N LEU A 380 -17.15 -9.46 -13.60
CA LEU A 380 -15.85 -9.53 -14.28
C LEU A 380 -15.44 -10.97 -14.63
N SER A 381 -16.33 -11.95 -14.48
CA SER A 381 -16.03 -13.35 -14.80
C SER A 381 -15.64 -13.55 -16.27
N SER A 382 -16.18 -12.77 -17.20
CA SER A 382 -15.77 -12.79 -18.62
C SER A 382 -14.49 -11.98 -18.91
N ASN A 383 -13.96 -11.24 -17.92
CA ASN A 383 -12.86 -10.28 -18.11
C ASN A 383 -11.80 -10.40 -17.01
N ALA A 384 -11.07 -11.52 -17.03
CA ALA A 384 -9.94 -11.76 -16.13
C ALA A 384 -8.79 -10.73 -16.27
N GLN A 385 -8.82 -9.86 -17.28
CA GLN A 385 -7.83 -8.82 -17.54
C GLN A 385 -8.10 -7.48 -16.83
N ALA A 386 -9.06 -7.42 -15.90
CA ALA A 386 -9.41 -6.19 -15.19
C ALA A 386 -8.62 -5.93 -13.89
N MET A 387 -7.84 -6.91 -13.41
CA MET A 387 -7.26 -6.89 -12.06
C MET A 387 -6.29 -5.73 -11.81
N ALA A 388 -5.36 -5.46 -12.74
CA ALA A 388 -4.40 -4.38 -12.54
C ALA A 388 -5.09 -3.01 -12.63
N THR A 389 -6.08 -2.87 -13.52
CA THR A 389 -6.91 -1.66 -13.61
C THR A 389 -7.71 -1.39 -12.32
N VAL A 390 -8.41 -2.39 -11.76
CA VAL A 390 -9.15 -2.22 -10.49
C VAL A 390 -8.21 -1.89 -9.34
N SER A 391 -7.06 -2.56 -9.25
CA SER A 391 -6.03 -2.27 -8.26
C SER A 391 -5.45 -0.86 -8.40
N GLY A 392 -5.14 -0.46 -9.64
CA GLY A 392 -4.65 0.88 -9.97
C GLY A 392 -5.63 1.99 -9.60
N ILE A 393 -6.94 1.76 -9.76
CA ILE A 393 -7.97 2.73 -9.35
C ILE A 393 -8.02 2.85 -7.83
N ILE A 394 -8.14 1.73 -7.11
CA ILE A 394 -8.26 1.75 -5.64
C ILE A 394 -7.01 2.38 -5.01
N ASP A 395 -5.82 1.94 -5.42
CA ASP A 395 -4.57 2.49 -4.88
C ASP A 395 -4.30 3.91 -5.40
N GLY A 396 -4.73 4.22 -6.62
CA GLY A 396 -4.58 5.54 -7.25
C GLY A 396 -5.38 6.62 -6.54
N THR A 397 -6.67 6.37 -6.27
CA THR A 397 -7.52 7.29 -5.49
C THR A 397 -7.00 7.42 -4.06
N GLY A 398 -6.55 6.31 -3.46
CA GLY A 398 -5.85 6.30 -2.17
C GLY A 398 -4.65 7.26 -2.17
N SER A 399 -3.81 7.16 -3.20
CA SER A 399 -2.57 7.91 -3.32
C SER A 399 -2.81 9.40 -3.54
N ALA A 400 -3.89 9.75 -4.24
CA ALA A 400 -4.32 11.15 -4.36
C ALA A 400 -4.66 11.74 -2.98
N GLY A 401 -5.36 10.98 -2.12
CA GLY A 401 -5.59 11.36 -0.72
C GLY A 401 -4.30 11.58 0.05
N SER A 402 -3.34 10.66 -0.08
CA SER A 402 -2.02 10.83 0.52
C SER A 402 -1.27 12.06 0.00
N ALA A 403 -1.32 12.37 -1.29
CA ALA A 403 -0.67 13.56 -1.86
C ALA A 403 -1.20 14.86 -1.23
N ILE A 404 -2.53 14.94 -1.04
CA ILE A 404 -3.17 16.04 -0.31
C ILE A 404 -2.65 16.07 1.14
N GLY A 405 -2.55 14.91 1.79
CA GLY A 405 -2.05 14.83 3.16
C GLY A 405 -0.61 15.30 3.34
N GLN A 406 0.29 14.98 2.41
CA GLN A 406 1.67 15.45 2.46
C GLN A 406 1.79 16.97 2.34
N PHE A 407 0.84 17.64 1.68
CA PHE A 407 0.75 19.09 1.65
C PHE A 407 0.10 19.68 2.91
N VAL A 408 -0.99 19.07 3.38
CA VAL A 408 -1.81 19.60 4.48
C VAL A 408 -1.15 19.40 5.85
N VAL A 409 -0.47 18.28 6.09
CA VAL A 409 0.14 17.95 7.38
C VAL A 409 1.18 18.99 7.81
N PRO A 410 2.18 19.35 6.98
CA PRO A 410 3.17 20.37 7.35
C PRO A 410 2.55 21.75 7.61
N VAL A 411 1.52 22.13 6.85
CA VAL A 411 0.84 23.43 7.04
C VAL A 411 0.14 23.49 8.40
N ILE A 412 -0.58 22.43 8.77
CA ILE A 412 -1.27 22.37 10.05
C ILE A 412 -0.29 22.26 11.21
N GLU A 413 0.78 21.49 11.03
CA GLU A 413 1.83 21.33 12.02
C GLU A 413 2.52 22.66 12.34
N ASN A 414 2.94 23.40 11.31
CA ASN A 414 3.63 24.69 11.48
C ASN A 414 2.74 25.76 12.12
N GLN A 415 1.43 25.77 11.84
CA GLN A 415 0.52 26.81 12.33
C GLN A 415 -0.16 26.47 13.68
N PHE A 416 -0.45 25.19 13.92
CA PHE A 416 -1.30 24.75 15.03
C PHE A 416 -0.68 23.61 15.87
N GLY A 417 0.47 23.07 15.46
CA GLY A 417 1.20 22.02 16.14
C GLY A 417 0.65 20.61 15.91
N TRP A 418 1.42 19.61 16.36
CA TRP A 418 1.15 18.18 16.14
C TRP A 418 -0.17 17.66 16.71
N ASN A 419 -0.71 18.27 17.78
CA ASN A 419 -2.00 17.84 18.34
C ASN A 419 -3.14 18.02 17.32
N CYS A 420 -3.13 19.14 16.57
CA CYS A 420 -4.10 19.38 15.51
C CYS A 420 -3.93 18.42 14.33
N VAL A 421 -2.71 17.98 14.05
CA VAL A 421 -2.44 16.92 13.04
C VAL A 421 -3.10 15.60 13.45
N PHE A 422 -3.01 15.20 14.73
CA PHE A 422 -3.69 13.99 15.20
C PHE A 422 -5.23 14.12 15.17
N TYR A 423 -5.79 15.29 15.47
CA TYR A 423 -7.22 15.53 15.31
C TYR A 423 -7.68 15.47 13.85
N LEU A 424 -6.86 15.96 12.90
CA LEU A 424 -7.09 15.77 11.48
C LEU A 424 -7.14 14.27 11.12
N PHE A 425 -6.23 13.46 11.66
CA PHE A 425 -6.24 12.02 11.41
C PHE A 425 -7.51 11.34 11.94
N ILE A 426 -8.01 11.77 13.10
CA ILE A 426 -9.29 11.29 13.66
C ILE A 426 -10.46 11.66 12.73
N ILE A 427 -10.48 12.89 12.19
CA ILE A 427 -11.50 13.33 11.23
C ILE A 427 -11.44 12.47 9.96
N MET A 428 -10.26 12.26 9.39
CA MET A 428 -10.09 11.43 8.19
C MET A 428 -10.52 9.98 8.43
N ASN A 429 -10.16 9.36 9.55
CA ASN A 429 -10.62 8.00 9.87
C ASN A 429 -12.13 7.93 10.14
N SER A 430 -12.73 8.99 10.70
CA SER A 430 -14.18 9.10 10.85
C SER A 430 -14.88 9.17 9.49
N MET A 431 -14.32 9.91 8.53
CA MET A 431 -14.82 9.93 7.15
C MET A 431 -14.68 8.55 6.49
N ALA A 432 -13.55 7.86 6.69
CA ALA A 432 -13.34 6.50 6.19
C ALA A 432 -14.41 5.52 6.73
N LEU A 433 -14.75 5.64 8.01
CA LEU A 433 -15.81 4.88 8.67
C LEU A 433 -17.16 5.13 8.01
N LEU A 434 -17.54 6.40 7.84
CA LEU A 434 -18.81 6.81 7.22
C LEU A 434 -18.98 6.25 5.81
N CYS A 435 -17.91 6.20 5.00
CA CYS A 435 -17.95 5.63 3.66
C CYS A 435 -18.34 4.14 3.64
N LEU A 436 -17.98 3.37 4.68
CA LEU A 436 -18.25 1.93 4.75
C LEU A 436 -19.45 1.57 5.63
N THR A 437 -20.02 2.50 6.40
CA THR A 437 -21.15 2.23 7.31
C THR A 437 -22.31 1.55 6.61
N ARG A 438 -22.73 2.03 5.43
CA ARG A 438 -23.84 1.41 4.68
C ARG A 438 -23.53 -0.03 4.27
N ARG A 439 -22.29 -0.29 3.80
CA ARG A 439 -21.88 -1.63 3.40
C ARG A 439 -21.82 -2.59 4.59
N CYS A 440 -21.26 -2.11 5.70
CA CYS A 440 -21.22 -2.83 6.96
C CYS A 440 -22.61 -3.17 7.49
N TYR A 441 -23.55 -2.23 7.43
CA TYR A 441 -24.94 -2.49 7.83
C TYR A 441 -25.58 -3.65 7.05
N ILE A 442 -25.37 -3.71 5.73
CA ILE A 442 -25.87 -4.80 4.89
C ILE A 442 -25.21 -6.13 5.28
N ASP A 443 -23.88 -6.15 5.37
CA ASP A 443 -23.11 -7.36 5.68
C ASP A 443 -23.45 -7.89 7.09
N VAL A 444 -23.62 -7.02 8.09
CA VAL A 444 -24.04 -7.40 9.46
C VAL A 444 -25.48 -7.90 9.50
N THR A 445 -26.39 -7.30 8.72
CA THR A 445 -27.78 -7.75 8.64
C THR A 445 -27.86 -9.16 8.04
N ASP A 446 -27.06 -9.45 7.02
CA ASP A 446 -27.02 -10.78 6.42
C ASP A 446 -26.37 -11.82 7.35
N LEU A 447 -25.33 -11.44 8.10
CA LEU A 447 -24.77 -12.26 9.17
C LEU A 447 -25.82 -12.63 10.23
N TRP A 448 -26.61 -11.65 10.67
CA TRP A 448 -27.68 -11.88 11.64
C TRP A 448 -28.72 -12.87 11.11
N LYS A 449 -29.16 -12.72 9.86
CA LYS A 449 -30.11 -13.64 9.20
C LYS A 449 -29.56 -15.06 9.04
N ARG A 450 -28.25 -15.23 8.85
CA ARG A 450 -27.61 -16.57 8.81
C ARG A 450 -27.58 -17.24 10.19
N GLY A 451 -27.38 -16.46 11.26
CA GLY A 451 -27.38 -16.97 12.64
C GLY A 451 -28.78 -17.25 13.20
N HIS A 452 -29.79 -16.57 12.67
CA HIS A 452 -31.20 -16.77 12.97
C HIS A 452 -31.97 -17.01 11.67
N PRO A 453 -31.87 -18.22 11.07
CA PRO A 453 -32.73 -18.56 9.94
C PRO A 453 -34.19 -18.33 10.38
N PRO A 454 -35.03 -17.68 9.56
CA PRO A 454 -36.44 -17.53 9.91
C PRO A 454 -36.99 -18.91 10.24
N GLU A 455 -37.54 -19.07 11.45
CA GLU A 455 -38.33 -20.25 11.82
C GLU A 455 -39.33 -20.51 10.69
N GLU A 456 -39.48 -21.78 10.34
CA GLU A 456 -40.41 -22.29 9.34
C GLU A 456 -41.70 -21.46 9.29
N ILE A 457 -41.78 -20.56 8.32
CA ILE A 457 -43.08 -20.26 7.73
C ILE A 457 -43.37 -21.55 6.97
N GLU A 458 -44.25 -22.39 7.54
CA GLU A 458 -44.93 -23.47 6.84
C GLU A 458 -45.19 -22.98 5.42
N ARG A 459 -44.43 -23.52 4.46
CA ARG A 459 -44.77 -23.35 3.06
C ARG A 459 -46.06 -24.13 2.89
N GLU A 460 -47.20 -23.45 2.93
CA GLU A 460 -48.41 -23.96 2.30
C GLU A 460 -48.00 -24.47 0.91
N PRO A 461 -48.24 -25.75 0.59
CA PRO A 461 -47.85 -26.31 -0.68
C PRO A 461 -48.63 -25.57 -1.77
N LEU A 462 -47.92 -24.84 -2.63
CA LEU A 462 -48.47 -24.10 -3.77
C LEU A 462 -49.09 -24.99 -4.86
N LEU A 463 -49.28 -26.28 -4.62
CA LEU A 463 -50.03 -27.19 -5.49
C LEU A 463 -50.76 -28.23 -4.63
N SER A 464 -52.03 -27.94 -4.30
CA SER A 464 -53.01 -28.98 -4.05
C SER A 464 -53.29 -29.71 -5.36
N SER A 465 -52.54 -30.79 -5.61
CA SER A 465 -52.97 -31.84 -6.53
C SER A 465 -54.21 -32.51 -5.94
N ASN A 466 -55.39 -32.26 -6.52
CA ASN A 466 -56.66 -33.02 -6.45
C ASN A 466 -57.79 -32.07 -6.94
N VAL A 467 -58.63 -32.33 -7.94
CA VAL A 467 -59.14 -33.56 -8.55
C VAL A 467 -59.65 -33.25 -9.97
N ALA A 468 -59.56 -34.27 -10.84
CA ALA A 468 -60.29 -34.53 -12.07
C ALA A 468 -61.72 -33.96 -12.19
N VAL A 469 -62.14 -33.60 -13.42
CA VAL A 469 -62.92 -34.43 -14.38
C VAL A 469 -62.81 -33.80 -15.76
#